data_AF-A0A9D8IMB9-F1
#
_entry.id   AF-A0A9D8IMB9-F1
#
_cell.length_a   1.000
_cell.length_b   1.000
_cell.length_c   1.000
_cell.angle_alpha   90.00
_cell.angle_beta   90.00
_cell.angle_gamma   90.00
#
_symmetry.space_group_name_H-M   'P 1'
#
loop_
_entity.id
_entity.type
_entity.pdbx_description
1 polymer ?
#
loop_
_entity_poly.entity_id
_entity_poly.type
_entity_poly.pdbx_seq_one_letter_code
_entity_poly.pdbx_strand_id
1 'polypeptide(L)'
;MITFSELREIFETYNPSAQFVIYSTKNRAVLGSAVGFEAAKDKARQIRQQKNLKFDEVSFMTSKRFYGGSTGQQGASAASTTQRVGLGVSRDGGTFTNAYGKRYPVEYSRTYNPSKRGRFRGYTDAQGNYHDID
;
A
#
# COMPACT_ATOMS: atom_id res chain seq x y z
N MET A 1 -32.93 -23.77 6.58
CA MET A 1 -32.56 -24.76 5.56
C MET A 1 -31.97 -23.96 4.40
N ILE A 2 -30.71 -24.16 4.04
CA ILE A 2 -30.03 -23.38 2.98
C ILE A 2 -30.54 -23.85 1.62
N THR A 3 -30.84 -22.92 0.73
CA THR A 3 -31.30 -23.22 -0.64
C THR A 3 -30.12 -23.60 -1.54
N PHE A 4 -30.36 -24.38 -2.61
CA PHE A 4 -29.31 -24.78 -3.55
C PHE A 4 -28.62 -23.57 -4.21
N SER A 5 -29.35 -22.47 -4.43
CA SER A 5 -28.83 -21.21 -4.93
C SER A 5 -27.83 -20.56 -3.97
N GLU A 6 -28.17 -20.49 -2.68
CA GLU A 6 -27.28 -19.97 -1.64
C GLU A 6 -26.04 -20.87 -1.48
N LEU A 7 -26.22 -22.19 -1.56
CA LEU A 7 -25.12 -23.16 -1.50
C LEU A 7 -24.12 -22.95 -2.65
N ARG A 8 -24.62 -22.72 -3.87
CA ARG A 8 -23.78 -22.41 -5.04
C ARG A 8 -23.05 -21.08 -4.89
N GLU A 9 -23.71 -20.06 -4.37
CA GLU A 9 -23.09 -18.75 -4.11
C GLU A 9 -21.96 -18.86 -3.07
N ILE A 10 -22.14 -19.67 -2.03
CA ILE A 10 -21.10 -19.95 -1.02
C ILE A 10 -19.87 -20.63 -1.66
N PHE A 11 -20.08 -21.64 -2.50
CA PHE A 11 -18.96 -22.33 -3.18
C PHE A 11 -18.22 -21.42 -4.17
N GLU A 12 -18.92 -20.52 -4.85
CA GLU A 12 -18.27 -19.56 -5.75
C GLU A 12 -17.53 -18.44 -5.00
N THR A 13 -18.00 -18.12 -3.80
CA THR A 13 -17.37 -17.18 -2.87
C THR A 13 -16.10 -17.78 -2.25
N TYR A 14 -16.13 -19.08 -1.93
CA TYR A 14 -15.01 -19.80 -1.33
C TYR A 14 -14.23 -20.62 -2.36
N ASN A 15 -13.41 -19.93 -3.14
CA ASN A 15 -12.40 -20.58 -3.97
C ASN A 15 -11.03 -20.50 -3.27
N PRO A 16 -10.46 -21.62 -2.78
CA PRO A 16 -9.18 -21.63 -2.07
C PRO A 16 -7.99 -21.25 -2.96
N SER A 17 -8.15 -21.33 -4.29
CA SER A 17 -7.15 -20.86 -5.26
C SER A 17 -7.26 -19.37 -5.56
N ALA A 18 -8.31 -18.69 -5.10
CA ALA A 18 -8.54 -17.28 -5.41
C ALA A 18 -7.46 -16.39 -4.80
N GLN A 19 -6.77 -15.67 -5.68
CA GLN A 19 -5.79 -14.68 -5.30
C GLN A 19 -6.45 -13.35 -4.94
N PHE A 20 -7.63 -13.07 -5.51
CA PHE A 20 -8.38 -11.83 -5.31
C PHE A 20 -9.80 -12.10 -4.80
N VAL A 21 -10.24 -11.23 -3.90
CA VAL A 21 -11.57 -11.18 -3.31
C VAL A 21 -12.25 -9.90 -3.79
N ILE A 22 -13.41 -10.04 -4.42
CA ILE A 22 -14.31 -8.93 -4.76
C ILE A 22 -15.26 -8.76 -3.59
N TYR A 23 -15.36 -7.54 -3.06
CA TYR A 23 -16.14 -7.24 -1.86
C TYR A 23 -16.89 -5.92 -2.00
N SER A 24 -17.97 -5.77 -1.23
CA SER A 24 -18.65 -4.50 -1.09
C SER A 24 -17.90 -3.60 -0.11
N THR A 25 -17.65 -2.36 -0.50
CA THR A 25 -16.94 -1.39 0.36
C THR A 25 -17.77 -0.95 1.57
N LYS A 26 -19.11 -1.06 1.50
CA LYS A 26 -20.02 -0.62 2.58
C LYS A 26 -19.98 -1.52 3.81
N ASN A 27 -20.06 -2.83 3.61
CA ASN A 27 -20.22 -3.81 4.68
C ASN A 27 -19.12 -4.88 4.68
N ARG A 28 -18.11 -4.76 3.80
CA ARG A 28 -17.08 -5.77 3.54
C ARG A 28 -17.64 -7.16 3.25
N ALA A 29 -18.87 -7.27 2.74
CA ALA A 29 -19.41 -8.54 2.29
C ALA A 29 -18.66 -9.01 1.04
N VAL A 30 -18.26 -10.29 1.01
CA VAL A 30 -17.65 -10.89 -0.18
C VAL A 30 -18.74 -11.09 -1.23
N LEU A 31 -18.49 -10.55 -2.42
CA LEU A 31 -19.38 -10.66 -3.58
C LEU A 31 -18.89 -11.70 -4.59
N GLY A 32 -17.61 -12.06 -4.51
CA GLY A 32 -17.03 -13.10 -5.35
C GLY A 32 -15.53 -13.22 -5.19
N SER A 33 -14.95 -14.17 -5.91
CA SER A 33 -13.53 -14.48 -5.90
C SER A 33 -13.00 -14.67 -7.33
N ALA A 34 -11.71 -14.40 -7.55
CA ALA A 34 -11.06 -14.54 -8.85
C ALA A 34 -9.57 -14.94 -8.73
N VAL A 35 -9.07 -15.60 -9.77
CA VAL A 35 -7.65 -15.95 -9.94
C VAL A 35 -7.07 -15.01 -11.01
N GLY A 36 -6.11 -14.17 -10.64
CA GLY A 36 -5.52 -13.16 -11.54
C GLY A 36 -6.23 -11.80 -11.50
N PHE A 37 -5.47 -10.75 -11.83
CA PHE A 37 -5.90 -9.35 -11.71
C PHE A 37 -6.98 -8.95 -12.73
N GLU A 38 -6.78 -9.27 -14.01
CA GLU A 38 -7.74 -8.95 -15.07
C GLU A 38 -9.09 -9.66 -14.83
N ALA A 39 -9.05 -10.94 -14.44
CA ALA A 39 -10.26 -11.68 -14.08
C ALA A 39 -11.00 -11.05 -12.89
N ALA A 40 -10.27 -10.53 -11.89
CA ALA A 40 -10.87 -9.84 -10.75
C ALA A 40 -11.54 -8.52 -11.16
N LYS A 41 -10.92 -7.78 -12.09
CA LYS A 41 -11.43 -6.52 -12.64
C LYS A 41 -12.71 -6.74 -13.45
N ASP A 42 -12.70 -7.73 -14.34
CA ASP A 42 -13.87 -8.07 -15.16
C ASP A 42 -15.02 -8.58 -14.30
N LYS A 43 -14.73 -9.46 -13.32
CA LYS A 43 -15.74 -9.97 -12.38
C LYS A 43 -16.32 -8.86 -11.50
N ALA A 44 -15.49 -7.92 -11.03
CA ALA A 44 -15.98 -6.75 -10.30
C ALA A 44 -16.89 -5.87 -11.16
N ARG A 45 -16.54 -5.64 -12.43
CA ARG A 45 -17.38 -4.90 -13.39
C ARG A 45 -18.71 -5.60 -13.64
N GLN A 46 -18.70 -6.92 -13.81
CA GLN A 46 -19.89 -7.73 -14.04
C GLN A 46 -20.82 -7.70 -12.81
N ILE A 47 -20.28 -7.93 -11.62
CA ILE A 47 -21.03 -7.87 -10.36
C ILE A 47 -21.66 -6.48 -10.17
N ARG A 48 -20.90 -5.41 -10.46
CA ARG A 48 -21.40 -4.03 -10.40
C ARG A 48 -22.62 -3.84 -11.31
N GLN A 49 -22.54 -4.31 -12.56
CA GLN A 49 -23.64 -4.21 -13.52
C GLN A 49 -24.84 -5.06 -13.11
N GLN A 50 -24.61 -6.31 -12.68
CA GLN A 50 -25.67 -7.24 -12.27
C GLN A 50 -26.44 -6.77 -11.04
N LYS A 51 -25.74 -6.24 -10.03
CA LYS A 51 -26.34 -5.79 -8.78
C LYS A 51 -26.69 -4.29 -8.78
N ASN A 52 -26.53 -3.61 -9.93
CA ASN A 52 -26.74 -2.16 -10.10
C ASN A 52 -26.04 -1.32 -9.02
N LEU A 53 -24.80 -1.69 -8.67
CA LEU A 53 -24.01 -1.04 -7.62
C LEU A 53 -23.20 0.12 -8.21
N LYS A 54 -22.89 1.13 -7.37
CA LYS A 54 -22.00 2.22 -7.79
C LYS A 54 -20.54 1.75 -7.88
N PHE A 55 -19.71 2.48 -8.63
CA PHE A 55 -18.28 2.15 -8.76
C PHE A 55 -17.57 2.16 -7.41
N ASP A 56 -17.95 3.08 -6.51
CA ASP A 56 -17.36 3.19 -5.18
C ASP A 56 -17.83 2.09 -4.21
N GLU A 57 -18.86 1.33 -4.58
CA GLU A 57 -19.49 0.30 -3.73
C GLU A 57 -18.92 -1.11 -3.93
N VAL A 58 -18.12 -1.31 -4.99
CA VAL A 58 -17.49 -2.58 -5.34
C VAL A 58 -16.00 -2.37 -5.49
N SER A 59 -15.22 -3.17 -4.76
CA SER A 59 -13.76 -3.17 -4.86
C SER A 59 -13.24 -4.59 -4.84
N PHE A 60 -11.99 -4.78 -5.26
CA PHE A 60 -11.32 -6.06 -5.14
C PHE A 60 -9.92 -5.88 -4.57
N MET A 61 -9.48 -6.85 -3.79
CA MET A 61 -8.13 -6.88 -3.21
C MET A 61 -7.63 -8.31 -3.10
N THR A 62 -6.37 -8.51 -2.75
CA THR A 62 -5.84 -9.87 -2.58
C THR A 62 -6.49 -10.58 -1.40
N SER A 63 -6.76 -11.88 -1.54
CA SER A 63 -7.36 -12.73 -0.48
C SER A 63 -6.54 -12.68 0.81
N LYS A 64 -5.20 -12.68 0.68
CA LYS A 64 -4.27 -12.49 1.81
C LYS A 64 -4.52 -11.19 2.57
N ARG A 65 -4.78 -10.07 1.87
CA ARG A 65 -5.09 -8.78 2.52
C ARG A 65 -6.52 -8.73 3.06
N PHE A 66 -7.45 -9.42 2.42
CA PHE A 66 -8.85 -9.40 2.81
C PHE A 66 -9.10 -10.16 4.12
N TYR A 67 -8.58 -11.39 4.24
CA TYR A 67 -8.76 -12.25 5.42
C TYR A 67 -7.65 -12.10 6.48
N GLY A 68 -6.48 -11.56 6.11
CA GLY A 68 -5.27 -11.53 6.95
C GLY A 68 -5.25 -10.51 8.09
N GLY A 69 -6.38 -9.88 8.43
CA GLY A 69 -6.46 -8.95 9.55
C GLY A 69 -5.71 -7.62 9.34
N SER A 70 -6.24 -6.57 9.94
CA SER A 70 -5.77 -5.20 9.78
C SER A 70 -4.37 -4.97 10.35
N THR A 71 -3.43 -4.58 9.51
CA THR A 71 -2.43 -3.58 9.88
C THR A 71 -2.31 -2.64 8.69
N GLY A 72 -2.60 -1.36 8.94
CA GLY A 72 -2.74 -0.34 7.90
C GLY A 72 -1.52 -0.27 7.00
N GLN A 73 -1.73 -0.48 5.71
CA GLN A 73 -0.88 0.10 4.68
C GLN A 73 -1.68 0.30 3.40
N GLN A 74 -2.33 1.47 3.37
CA GLN A 74 -2.63 2.19 2.14
C GLN A 74 -1.31 2.33 1.36
N GLY A 75 -1.37 2.03 0.06
CA GLY A 75 -0.24 2.16 -0.84
C GLY A 75 0.18 0.82 -1.42
N ALA A 76 -0.47 0.45 -2.53
CA ALA A 76 0.12 -0.47 -3.48
C ALA A 76 1.35 0.22 -4.10
N SER A 77 2.51 -0.05 -3.54
CA SER A 77 3.76 -0.03 -4.27
C SER A 77 4.33 -1.43 -4.14
N ALA A 78 4.21 -2.20 -5.22
CA ALA A 78 4.92 -3.45 -5.39
C ALA A 78 6.42 -3.13 -5.41
N ALA A 79 7.04 -3.09 -4.25
CA ALA A 79 8.49 -3.10 -4.10
C ALA A 79 8.85 -4.51 -3.63
N SER A 80 9.55 -5.22 -4.49
CA SER A 80 10.27 -6.44 -4.19
C SER A 80 10.97 -6.33 -2.83
N THR A 81 11.01 -7.46 -2.11
CA THR A 81 11.79 -7.66 -0.89
C THR A 81 13.29 -7.59 -1.18
N THR A 82 13.76 -6.40 -1.54
CA THR A 82 15.01 -5.85 -1.07
C THR A 82 14.55 -4.70 -0.19
N GLN A 83 14.82 -4.73 1.11
CA GLN A 83 14.64 -3.56 1.97
C GLN A 83 15.37 -2.39 1.31
N ARG A 84 14.67 -1.60 0.50
CA ARG A 84 15.16 -0.28 0.09
C ARG A 84 15.11 0.52 1.37
N VAL A 85 16.20 0.48 2.14
CA VAL A 85 16.47 1.45 3.18
C VAL A 85 16.26 2.78 2.48
N GLY A 86 15.20 3.51 2.84
CA GLY A 86 14.79 4.71 2.11
C GLY A 86 15.94 5.70 2.15
N LEU A 87 16.73 5.75 1.08
CA LEU A 87 17.89 6.61 0.94
C LEU A 87 17.40 8.05 0.89
N GLY A 88 18.16 8.96 1.50
CA GLY A 88 17.80 10.37 1.55
C GLY A 88 17.10 10.77 2.84
N VAL A 89 16.52 11.97 2.79
CA VAL A 89 15.88 12.61 3.95
C VAL A 89 14.49 12.01 4.20
N SER A 90 14.17 11.75 5.46
CA SER A 90 12.89 11.23 5.89
C SER A 90 11.75 12.24 5.64
N ARG A 91 10.51 11.75 5.57
CA ARG A 91 9.35 12.60 5.25
C ARG A 91 9.14 13.76 6.23
N ASP A 92 9.50 13.52 7.49
CA ASP A 92 9.49 14.48 8.60
C ASP A 92 10.72 15.42 8.58
N GLY A 93 11.71 15.17 7.73
CA GLY A 93 12.92 15.99 7.63
C GLY A 93 13.95 15.75 8.73
N GLY A 94 13.62 14.99 9.77
CA GLY A 94 14.48 14.86 10.95
C GLY A 94 15.66 13.90 10.80
N THR A 95 15.63 12.98 9.83
CA THR A 95 16.69 11.98 9.65
C THR A 95 17.08 11.79 8.19
N PHE A 96 18.34 11.42 7.94
CA PHE A 96 18.88 11.10 6.62
C PHE A 96 19.45 9.69 6.63
N THR A 97 19.10 8.90 5.61
CA THR A 97 19.69 7.59 5.36
C THR A 97 20.75 7.69 4.28
N ASN A 98 22.00 7.38 4.62
CA ASN A 98 23.10 7.39 3.66
C ASN A 98 23.11 6.16 2.74
N ALA A 99 23.99 6.14 1.74
CA ALA A 99 24.13 5.04 0.78
C ALA A 99 24.45 3.67 1.43
N TYR A 100 25.01 3.67 2.64
CA TYR A 100 25.32 2.47 3.42
C TYR A 100 24.15 2.01 4.30
N GLY A 101 22.98 2.66 4.20
CA GLY A 101 21.79 2.35 4.99
C GLY A 101 21.83 2.83 6.44
N LYS A 102 22.84 3.60 6.83
CA LYS A 102 22.93 4.20 8.18
C LYS A 102 22.07 5.47 8.24
N ARG A 103 21.38 5.64 9.37
CA ARG A 103 20.50 6.79 9.63
C ARG A 103 21.17 7.76 10.59
N TYR A 104 21.17 9.04 10.22
CA TYR A 104 21.71 10.14 11.03
C TYR A 104 20.66 11.23 11.20
N PRO A 105 20.70 11.99 12.31
CA PRO A 105 19.88 13.19 12.45
C PRO A 105 20.28 14.24 11.40
N VAL A 106 19.30 14.93 10.83
CA VAL A 106 19.54 16.04 9.91
C VAL A 106 19.73 17.32 10.70
N GLU A 107 20.84 17.99 10.47
CA GLU A 107 21.14 19.31 10.97
C GLU A 107 20.82 20.35 9.90
N TYR A 108 20.16 21.43 10.32
CA TYR A 108 19.77 22.54 9.44
C TYR A 108 20.59 23.79 9.78
N SER A 109 21.08 24.49 8.76
CA SER A 109 21.76 25.76 8.95
C SER A 109 20.83 26.81 9.58
N ARG A 110 21.38 27.63 10.49
CA ARG A 110 20.65 28.74 11.12
C ARG A 110 20.27 29.85 10.14
N THR A 111 21.04 30.01 9.07
CA THR A 111 20.78 31.02 8.03
C THR A 111 19.98 30.41 6.88
N TYR A 112 18.96 31.14 6.41
CA TYR A 112 18.19 30.78 5.22
C TYR A 112 18.95 31.17 3.95
N ASN A 113 18.97 30.28 2.96
CA ASN A 113 19.58 30.50 1.66
C ASN A 113 18.51 30.84 0.60
N PRO A 114 18.43 32.10 0.14
CA PRO A 114 17.42 32.52 -0.84
C PRO A 114 17.61 31.87 -2.22
N SER A 115 18.84 31.56 -2.64
CA SER A 115 19.09 30.98 -3.98
C SER A 115 18.56 29.55 -4.10
N LYS A 116 18.61 28.79 -3.00
CA LYS A 116 18.07 27.42 -2.91
C LYS A 116 16.65 27.36 -2.34
N ARG A 117 16.06 28.50 -2.00
CA ARG A 117 14.73 28.62 -1.35
C ARG A 117 14.60 27.73 -0.10
N GLY A 118 15.67 27.61 0.68
CA GLY A 118 15.76 26.63 1.77
C GLY A 118 16.91 26.90 2.73
N ARG A 119 17.10 26.00 3.69
CA ARG A 119 18.27 25.96 4.59
C ARG A 119 19.19 24.84 4.12
N PHE A 120 20.49 25.01 4.31
CA PHE A 120 21.43 23.91 4.08
C PHE A 120 21.13 22.80 5.08
N ARG A 121 21.26 21.57 4.58
CA ARG A 121 21.04 20.35 5.34
C ARG A 121 22.33 19.55 5.34
N GLY A 122 22.65 18.94 6.47
CA GLY A 122 23.77 18.03 6.59
C GLY A 122 23.60 17.07 7.75
N TYR A 123 24.60 16.22 7.95
CA TYR A 123 24.69 15.35 9.12
C TYR A 123 26.15 15.19 9.53
N THR A 124 26.36 14.96 10.82
CA THR A 124 27.66 14.60 11.37
C THR A 124 27.74 13.08 11.54
N ASP A 125 28.77 12.45 10.98
CA ASP A 125 28.99 11.01 11.16
C ASP A 125 29.54 10.67 12.57
N ALA A 126 29.62 9.38 12.90
CA ALA A 126 30.13 8.93 14.20
C ALA A 126 31.62 9.24 14.40
N GLN A 127 32.33 9.58 13.33
CA GLN A 127 33.74 9.95 13.30
C GLN A 127 33.92 11.47 13.43
N GLY A 128 32.84 12.24 13.52
CA GLY A 128 32.86 13.69 13.68
C GLY A 128 33.00 14.47 12.38
N ASN A 129 32.92 13.82 11.21
CA ASN A 129 32.95 14.53 9.93
C ASN A 129 31.55 15.03 9.55
N TYR A 130 31.47 16.26 9.05
CA TYR A 130 30.22 16.85 8.56
C TYR A 130 30.06 16.59 7.06
N HIS A 131 28.86 16.15 6.67
CA HIS A 131 28.48 15.86 5.28
C HIS A 131 27.26 16.68 4.88
N ASP A 132 27.30 17.30 3.71
CA ASP A 132 26.19 17.98 3.06
C ASP A 132 25.25 16.99 2.35
N ILE A 133 23.93 17.27 2.40
CA ILE A 133 22.90 16.37 1.85
C ILE A 133 21.88 17.09 0.95
N ASP A 134 22.27 18.24 0.39
CA ASP A 134 21.40 19.19 -0.30
C ASP A 134 21.71 19.37 -1.79
#